data_AF-A0A2K3LNP8-F1
#
_entry.id   AF-A0A2K3LNP8-F1
#
_cell.length_a   1.000
_cell.length_b   1.000
_cell.length_c   1.000
_cell.angle_alpha   90.00
_cell.angle_beta   90.00
_cell.angle_gamma   90.00
#
_symmetry.space_group_name_H-M   'P 1'
#
loop_
_entity.id
_entity.type
_entity.pdbx_description
1 polymer ?
#
loop_
_entity_poly.entity_id
_entity_poly.type
_entity_poly.pdbx_seq_one_letter_code
_entity_poly.pdbx_strand_id
1 'polypeptide(L)'
;MRSDIKSYNVSGMGCSASALCIDLAQNLLRVHKNSNAIVLSTEVLSNGWEEDSDGKLGVTLKRDIIDVTGKGVIREVGKGLRLGERDIEAALMTLHRFGNQSSSSLWYELAYLEAKEKVKKGDNILQLGIGSGTKCCSVVLKCIRPILGEYEKGPWGDCIHQYPILASTA
;
A
#
# COMPACT_ATOMS: atom_id res chain seq x y z
N MET A 1 29.72 -0.50 -3.12
CA MET A 1 28.64 0.21 -3.83
C MET A 1 29.26 0.96 -5.02
N ARG A 2 28.56 1.17 -6.14
CA ARG A 2 29.11 1.96 -7.26
C ARG A 2 29.17 3.44 -6.86
N SER A 3 30.15 4.18 -7.38
CA SER A 3 30.38 5.60 -7.08
C SER A 3 29.39 6.56 -7.74
N ASP A 4 28.56 6.08 -8.68
CA ASP A 4 27.54 6.87 -9.38
C ASP A 4 26.13 6.76 -8.76
N ILE A 5 25.95 5.93 -7.73
CA ILE A 5 24.67 5.77 -7.04
C ILE A 5 24.47 6.90 -6.02
N LYS A 6 23.35 7.60 -6.11
CA LYS A 6 22.89 8.56 -5.08
C LYS A 6 21.91 7.86 -4.15
N SER A 7 22.15 7.93 -2.85
CA SER A 7 21.28 7.37 -1.81
C SER A 7 20.61 8.47 -1.01
N TYR A 8 19.31 8.28 -0.75
CA TYR A 8 18.48 9.19 0.03
C TYR A 8 17.72 8.35 1.06
N ASN A 9 17.80 8.73 2.34
CA ASN A 9 17.17 8.00 3.43
C ASN A 9 16.01 8.82 3.99
N VAL A 10 14.79 8.26 3.97
CA VAL A 10 13.60 8.88 4.55
C VAL A 10 13.22 8.08 5.80
N SER A 11 13.27 8.73 6.97
CA SER A 11 12.96 8.13 8.27
C SER A 11 12.00 9.03 9.07
N GLY A 12 11.33 8.49 10.09
CA GLY A 12 10.40 9.25 10.94
C GLY A 12 9.06 9.64 10.29
N MET A 13 8.83 9.29 9.02
CA MET A 13 7.59 9.62 8.29
C MET A 13 6.48 8.55 8.42
N GLY A 14 6.81 7.35 8.92
CA GLY A 14 5.90 6.20 9.01
C GLY A 14 5.31 5.80 7.64
N CYS A 15 4.12 5.20 7.66
CA CYS A 15 3.21 4.96 6.53
C CYS A 15 3.38 5.92 5.32
N SER A 16 3.29 7.24 5.54
CA SER A 16 3.44 8.25 4.47
C SER A 16 4.78 8.25 3.70
N ALA A 17 5.83 7.59 4.19
CA ALA A 17 7.17 7.58 3.60
C ALA A 17 7.21 7.08 2.15
N SER A 18 6.43 6.06 1.78
CA SER A 18 6.45 5.50 0.41
C SER A 18 5.95 6.50 -0.64
N ALA A 19 4.85 7.19 -0.37
CA ALA A 19 4.34 8.23 -1.28
C ALA A 19 5.34 9.38 -1.47
N LEU A 20 6.01 9.79 -0.38
CA LEU A 20 7.07 10.80 -0.40
C LEU A 20 8.31 10.34 -1.18
N CYS A 21 8.70 9.06 -1.06
CA CYS A 21 9.81 8.49 -1.82
C CYS A 21 9.48 8.39 -3.33
N ILE A 22 8.22 8.16 -3.70
CA ILE A 22 7.80 8.14 -5.11
C ILE A 22 7.84 9.55 -5.71
N ASP A 23 7.41 10.59 -4.99
CA ASP A 23 7.57 11.99 -5.47
C ASP A 23 9.05 12.40 -5.57
N LEU A 24 9.86 12.08 -4.55
CA LEU A 24 11.31 12.32 -4.60
C LEU A 24 11.95 11.62 -5.82
N ALA A 25 11.60 10.36 -6.08
CA ALA A 25 12.06 9.64 -7.26
C ALA A 25 11.60 10.29 -8.57
N GLN A 26 10.33 10.72 -8.66
CA GLN A 26 9.79 11.45 -9.82
C GLN A 26 10.57 12.74 -10.08
N ASN A 27 10.86 13.52 -9.04
CA ASN A 27 11.59 14.78 -9.15
C ASN A 27 13.08 14.57 -9.47
N LEU A 28 13.72 13.54 -8.93
CA LEU A 28 15.09 13.16 -9.30
C LEU A 28 15.18 12.73 -10.77
N LEU A 29 14.23 11.93 -11.28
CA LEU A 29 14.17 11.50 -12.69
C LEU A 29 13.84 12.64 -13.67
N ARG A 30 13.15 13.70 -13.21
CA ARG A 30 12.99 14.93 -14.00
C ARG A 30 14.34 15.62 -14.25
N VAL A 31 15.21 15.70 -13.25
CA VAL A 31 16.51 16.39 -13.32
C VAL A 31 17.61 15.50 -13.93
N HIS A 32 17.66 14.22 -13.57
CA HIS A 32 18.69 13.27 -14.00
C HIS A 32 18.17 12.36 -15.10
N LYS A 33 18.49 12.70 -16.36
CA LYS A 33 18.16 11.89 -17.54
C LYS A 33 18.96 10.58 -17.54
N ASN A 34 18.47 9.60 -18.31
CA ASN A 34 19.07 8.27 -18.49
C ASN A 34 19.46 7.57 -17.18
N SER A 35 18.73 7.86 -16.10
CA SER A 35 18.92 7.35 -14.76
C SER A 35 17.73 6.49 -14.35
N ASN A 36 17.95 5.51 -13.48
CA ASN A 36 16.90 4.74 -12.84
C ASN A 36 16.81 5.11 -11.36
N ALA A 37 15.60 5.10 -10.80
CA ALA A 37 15.37 5.24 -9.37
C ALA A 37 14.83 3.92 -8.80
N ILE A 38 15.26 3.58 -7.59
CA ILE A 38 14.72 2.46 -6.81
C ILE A 38 14.18 3.06 -5.51
N VAL A 39 12.88 2.88 -5.26
CA VAL A 39 12.29 3.13 -3.94
C VAL A 39 12.35 1.81 -3.18
N LEU A 40 12.93 1.84 -1.99
CA LEU A 40 12.99 0.70 -1.08
C LEU A 40 12.33 1.10 0.24
N SER A 41 11.21 0.44 0.56
CA SER A 41 10.57 0.54 1.86
C SER A 41 10.88 -0.74 2.65
N THR A 42 11.36 -0.57 3.88
CA THR A 42 11.66 -1.66 4.79
C THR A 42 11.12 -1.31 6.17
N GLU A 43 10.28 -2.18 6.72
CA GLU A 43 9.96 -2.16 8.13
C GLU A 43 10.67 -3.32 8.84
N VAL A 44 11.19 -3.06 10.03
CA VAL A 44 11.71 -4.10 10.93
C VAL A 44 10.82 -4.08 12.15
N LEU A 45 9.89 -5.03 12.22
CA LEU A 45 9.10 -5.28 13.42
C LEU A 45 10.00 -5.87 14.51
N SER A 46 10.70 -5.01 15.26
CA SER A 46 11.24 -5.38 16.56
C SER A 46 10.06 -5.78 17.46
N ASN A 47 10.09 -6.99 18.02
CA ASN A 47 8.98 -7.77 18.59
C ASN A 47 8.12 -7.13 19.71
N GLY A 48 7.61 -5.91 19.51
CA GLY A 48 6.62 -5.24 20.35
C GLY A 48 5.23 -5.70 19.96
N TRP A 49 4.62 -6.54 20.78
CA TRP A 49 3.19 -6.77 20.76
C TRP A 49 2.54 -5.61 21.52
N GLU A 50 1.85 -4.71 20.82
CA GLU A 50 0.97 -3.73 21.47
C GLU A 50 -0.41 -4.38 21.66
N GLU A 51 -0.75 -4.73 22.91
CA GLU A 51 -2.10 -5.13 23.29
C GLU A 51 -3.00 -3.88 23.41
N ASP A 52 -4.13 -3.88 22.71
CA ASP A 52 -5.16 -2.84 22.79
C ASP A 52 -6.15 -3.15 23.93
N SER A 53 -6.50 -2.15 24.74
CA SER A 53 -7.01 -2.36 26.12
C SER A 53 -8.43 -2.93 26.23
N ASP A 54 -9.22 -2.86 25.16
CA ASP A 54 -10.69 -3.01 25.24
C ASP A 54 -11.30 -4.13 24.38
N GLY A 55 -10.46 -4.97 23.76
CA GLY A 55 -10.82 -6.33 23.33
C GLY A 55 -11.99 -6.50 22.36
N LYS A 56 -12.34 -5.49 21.54
CA LYS A 56 -13.51 -5.52 20.63
C LYS A 56 -13.12 -5.36 19.16
N LEU A 57 -13.54 -6.33 18.34
CA LEU A 57 -13.26 -6.39 16.91
C LEU A 57 -14.57 -6.41 16.10
N GLY A 58 -14.76 -5.47 15.16
CA GLY A 58 -15.87 -5.53 14.21
C GLY A 58 -16.12 -4.23 13.44
N VAL A 59 -15.88 -4.20 12.12
CA VAL A 59 -16.20 -3.04 11.24
C VAL A 59 -16.35 -3.46 9.76
N THR A 60 -17.11 -2.70 8.96
CA THR A 60 -17.36 -2.86 7.50
C THR A 60 -17.64 -1.48 6.83
N LEU A 61 -17.39 -1.09 5.55
CA LEU A 61 -16.61 -1.39 4.30
C LEU A 61 -16.83 -0.14 3.34
N LYS A 62 -16.20 0.22 2.18
CA LYS A 62 -14.92 -0.02 1.44
C LYS A 62 -14.55 1.34 0.67
N ARG A 63 -13.61 1.69 -0.26
CA ARG A 63 -12.97 1.14 -1.50
C ARG A 63 -11.57 1.69 -2.00
N ASP A 64 -10.81 2.66 -1.43
CA ASP A 64 -9.49 3.14 -1.99
C ASP A 64 -8.22 2.30 -1.59
N ILE A 65 -6.99 2.70 -1.96
CA ILE A 65 -5.73 2.21 -1.32
C ILE A 65 -5.34 3.16 -0.18
N ILE A 66 -5.34 2.68 1.06
CA ILE A 66 -5.21 3.52 2.27
C ILE A 66 -4.33 2.81 3.31
N ASP A 67 -3.12 3.33 3.49
CA ASP A 67 -2.16 2.91 4.51
C ASP A 67 -2.33 3.75 5.79
N VAL A 68 -3.09 3.21 6.75
CA VAL A 68 -3.11 3.60 8.19
C VAL A 68 -3.86 2.60 9.08
N THR A 69 -3.30 2.35 10.27
CA THR A 69 -3.95 2.17 11.58
C THR A 69 -5.21 1.26 11.67
N GLY A 70 -5.38 0.33 10.75
CA GLY A 70 -6.33 -0.78 10.90
C GLY A 70 -7.72 -0.57 10.28
N LYS A 71 -8.56 -1.62 10.42
CA LYS A 71 -9.79 -1.82 9.63
C LYS A 71 -10.77 -0.64 9.68
N GLY A 72 -10.83 0.10 10.79
CA GLY A 72 -11.71 1.27 10.95
C GLY A 72 -11.33 2.45 10.05
N VAL A 73 -10.07 2.89 10.06
CA VAL A 73 -9.63 4.09 9.32
C VAL A 73 -9.80 3.92 7.82
N ILE A 74 -9.41 2.75 7.31
CA ILE A 74 -9.57 2.34 5.91
C ILE A 74 -11.05 2.44 5.46
N ARG A 75 -12.01 2.22 6.37
CA ARG A 75 -13.45 2.31 6.09
C ARG A 75 -14.00 3.73 6.18
N GLU A 76 -13.57 4.54 7.15
CA GLU A 76 -14.04 5.92 7.26
C GLU A 76 -13.49 6.81 6.13
N VAL A 77 -12.22 6.63 5.73
CA VAL A 77 -11.68 7.28 4.53
C VAL A 77 -12.42 6.79 3.27
N GLY A 78 -12.73 5.48 3.21
CA GLY A 78 -13.59 4.90 2.18
C GLY A 78 -14.96 5.57 2.05
N LYS A 79 -15.69 5.71 3.16
CA LYS A 79 -16.98 6.42 3.20
C LYS A 79 -16.84 7.89 2.79
N GLY A 80 -15.83 8.59 3.32
CA GLY A 80 -15.59 10.00 3.06
C GLY A 80 -15.35 10.32 1.58
N LEU A 81 -14.66 9.41 0.88
CA LEU A 81 -14.39 9.51 -0.56
C LEU A 81 -15.49 8.87 -1.44
N ARG A 82 -16.60 8.41 -0.84
CA ARG A 82 -17.80 7.80 -1.50
C ARG A 82 -17.53 6.49 -2.24
N LEU A 83 -16.84 5.59 -1.57
CA LEU A 83 -16.24 4.43 -2.17
C LEU A 83 -17.04 3.13 -1.82
N GLY A 84 -17.32 2.27 -2.82
CA GLY A 84 -18.12 1.03 -2.68
C GLY A 84 -17.34 -0.26 -2.34
N GLU A 85 -17.80 -1.44 -2.79
CA GLU A 85 -17.38 -2.76 -2.25
C GLU A 85 -16.18 -3.51 -2.89
N ARG A 86 -15.26 -2.89 -3.67
CA ARG A 86 -14.28 -3.67 -4.48
C ARG A 86 -12.77 -3.32 -4.45
N ASP A 87 -12.30 -2.20 -3.85
CA ASP A 87 -10.88 -1.76 -3.95
C ASP A 87 -10.07 -1.51 -2.64
N ILE A 88 -10.63 -1.16 -1.44
CA ILE A 88 -9.94 -1.41 -0.12
C ILE A 88 -9.85 -2.91 0.16
N GLU A 89 -10.14 -3.74 -0.83
CA GLU A 89 -9.75 -5.14 -0.81
C GLU A 89 -8.23 -5.27 -0.79
N ALA A 90 -7.52 -4.39 -1.50
CA ALA A 90 -6.08 -4.28 -1.39
C ALA A 90 -5.70 -4.04 0.08
N ALA A 91 -6.14 -2.93 0.66
CA ALA A 91 -5.86 -2.56 2.05
C ALA A 91 -6.26 -3.63 3.07
N LEU A 92 -7.49 -4.14 3.00
CA LEU A 92 -8.02 -5.09 4.00
C LEU A 92 -7.44 -6.48 3.88
N MET A 93 -7.20 -6.98 2.66
CA MET A 93 -6.63 -8.30 2.49
C MET A 93 -5.13 -8.25 2.83
N THR A 94 -4.44 -7.16 2.49
CA THR A 94 -3.07 -6.86 2.96
C THR A 94 -3.02 -6.84 4.49
N LEU A 95 -3.88 -6.03 5.12
CA LEU A 95 -4.00 -5.95 6.58
C LEU A 95 -4.40 -7.28 7.24
N HIS A 96 -5.15 -8.14 6.54
CA HIS A 96 -5.48 -9.48 7.02
C HIS A 96 -4.30 -10.45 6.94
N ARG A 97 -3.53 -10.45 5.84
CA ARG A 97 -2.43 -11.40 5.62
C ARG A 97 -1.12 -11.00 6.30
N PHE A 98 -0.81 -9.70 6.30
CA PHE A 98 0.50 -9.17 6.73
C PHE A 98 0.40 -8.22 7.93
N GLY A 99 -0.80 -7.92 8.43
CA GLY A 99 -0.99 -6.87 9.43
C GLY A 99 -0.72 -5.47 8.85
N ASN A 100 -0.42 -4.51 9.71
CA ASN A 100 0.15 -3.24 9.28
C ASN A 100 1.62 -3.45 8.94
N GLN A 101 2.05 -3.05 7.73
CA GLN A 101 3.46 -3.08 7.29
C GLN A 101 3.99 -1.66 7.07
N SER A 102 3.37 -0.68 7.73
CA SER A 102 3.70 0.74 7.68
C SER A 102 3.81 1.20 6.22
N SER A 103 4.82 1.98 5.87
CA SER A 103 5.01 2.47 4.50
C SER A 103 5.12 1.36 3.44
N SER A 104 5.43 0.12 3.83
CA SER A 104 5.49 -1.01 2.91
C SER A 104 4.08 -1.46 2.47
N SER A 105 3.03 -1.20 3.26
CA SER A 105 1.64 -1.61 3.01
C SER A 105 1.17 -1.24 1.60
N LEU A 106 1.42 -0.01 1.16
CA LEU A 106 1.05 0.50 -0.18
C LEU A 106 1.58 -0.35 -1.34
N TRP A 107 2.72 -1.04 -1.15
CA TRP A 107 3.31 -1.93 -2.15
C TRP A 107 2.71 -3.34 -2.12
N TYR A 108 2.39 -3.88 -0.93
CA TYR A 108 1.64 -5.13 -0.80
C TYR A 108 0.20 -5.00 -1.34
N GLU A 109 -0.42 -3.83 -1.15
CA GLU A 109 -1.71 -3.46 -1.71
C GLU A 109 -1.68 -3.39 -3.25
N LEU A 110 -0.68 -2.71 -3.81
CA LEU A 110 -0.48 -2.68 -5.26
C LEU A 110 -0.27 -4.10 -5.82
N ALA A 111 0.58 -4.90 -5.17
CA ALA A 111 0.80 -6.29 -5.53
C ALA A 111 -0.45 -7.17 -5.40
N TYR A 112 -1.40 -6.87 -4.49
CA TYR A 112 -2.70 -7.56 -4.44
C TYR A 112 -3.55 -7.24 -5.68
N LEU A 113 -3.60 -5.97 -6.09
CA LEU A 113 -4.34 -5.55 -7.28
C LEU A 113 -3.73 -6.11 -8.56
N GLU A 114 -2.39 -6.20 -8.64
CA GLU A 114 -1.69 -6.84 -9.76
C GLU A 114 -1.90 -8.36 -9.77
N ALA A 115 -1.76 -9.04 -8.63
CA ALA A 115 -1.99 -10.48 -8.51
C ALA A 115 -3.47 -10.89 -8.72
N LYS A 116 -4.41 -9.96 -8.58
CA LYS A 116 -5.83 -10.13 -8.98
C LYS A 116 -6.14 -9.69 -10.41
N GLU A 117 -5.16 -9.21 -11.18
CA GLU A 117 -5.32 -8.64 -12.52
C GLU A 117 -6.43 -7.56 -12.58
N LYS A 118 -6.62 -6.83 -11.46
CA LYS A 118 -7.62 -5.76 -11.33
C LYS A 118 -7.20 -4.46 -12.01
N VAL A 119 -5.91 -4.31 -12.33
CA VAL A 119 -5.32 -3.14 -12.98
C VAL A 119 -5.10 -3.44 -14.46
N LYS A 120 -5.61 -2.59 -15.35
CA LYS A 120 -5.42 -2.68 -16.80
C LYS A 120 -4.51 -1.57 -17.32
N LYS A 121 -3.91 -1.80 -18.49
CA LYS A 121 -3.12 -0.78 -19.18
C LYS A 121 -3.99 0.45 -19.47
N GLY A 122 -3.58 1.59 -18.94
CA GLY A 122 -4.29 2.87 -19.05
C GLY A 122 -4.95 3.33 -17.75
N ASP A 123 -5.19 2.42 -16.80
CA ASP A 123 -5.81 2.74 -15.51
C ASP A 123 -4.90 3.60 -14.64
N ASN A 124 -5.52 4.45 -13.80
CA ASN A 124 -4.84 5.20 -12.77
C ASN A 124 -5.13 4.58 -11.40
N ILE A 125 -4.12 4.51 -10.53
CA ILE A 125 -4.19 3.99 -9.17
C ILE A 125 -3.84 5.15 -8.23
N LEU A 126 -4.75 5.49 -7.31
CA LEU A 126 -4.48 6.38 -6.20
C LEU A 126 -3.91 5.56 -5.04
N GLN A 127 -2.78 5.99 -4.46
CA GLN A 127 -2.25 5.48 -3.20
C GLN A 127 -2.30 6.60 -2.15
N LEU A 128 -2.85 6.31 -0.97
CA LEU A 128 -2.95 7.25 0.16
C LEU A 128 -2.14 6.74 1.35
N GLY A 129 -0.97 7.32 1.59
CA GLY A 129 -0.17 7.10 2.79
C GLY A 129 -0.47 8.16 3.84
N ILE A 130 -1.27 7.81 4.86
CA ILE A 130 -1.58 8.68 6.00
C ILE A 130 -0.51 8.41 7.08
N GLY A 131 -0.18 9.37 7.94
CA GLY A 131 0.96 9.26 8.87
C GLY A 131 0.59 9.44 10.34
N SER A 132 1.62 9.54 11.19
CA SER A 132 1.48 10.02 12.57
C SER A 132 1.30 11.53 12.61
N GLY A 133 0.27 11.98 13.34
CA GLY A 133 -0.35 13.30 13.16
C GLY A 133 -1.27 13.35 11.94
N THR A 134 -1.91 14.48 11.66
CA THR A 134 -2.89 14.63 10.55
C THR A 134 -2.24 14.70 9.15
N LYS A 135 -1.11 14.01 8.95
CA LYS A 135 -0.38 13.95 7.68
C LYS A 135 -1.08 12.99 6.73
N CYS A 136 -1.35 13.43 5.50
CA CYS A 136 -1.76 12.57 4.40
C CYS A 136 -0.92 12.90 3.17
N CYS A 137 -0.34 11.88 2.55
CA CYS A 137 0.43 11.98 1.32
C CYS A 137 -0.23 11.10 0.26
N SER A 138 -0.53 11.67 -0.90
CA SER A 138 -1.19 10.98 -2.01
C SER A 138 -0.29 10.94 -3.23
N VAL A 139 -0.37 9.84 -3.99
CA VAL A 139 0.29 9.72 -5.30
C VAL A 139 -0.61 8.96 -6.27
N VAL A 140 -0.60 9.39 -7.53
CA VAL A 140 -1.35 8.72 -8.61
C VAL A 140 -0.37 8.06 -9.57
N LEU A 141 -0.40 6.73 -9.61
CA LEU A 141 0.36 5.91 -10.55
C LEU A 141 -0.51 5.60 -11.77
N LYS A 142 0.08 5.54 -12.96
CA LYS A 142 -0.62 5.10 -14.18
C LYS A 142 -0.05 3.77 -14.69
N CYS A 143 -0.91 2.80 -14.93
CA CYS A 143 -0.51 1.51 -15.46
C CYS A 143 -0.16 1.60 -16.95
N ILE A 144 1.12 1.44 -17.30
CA ILE A 144 1.64 1.63 -18.67
C ILE A 144 1.70 0.35 -19.52
N ARG A 145 1.47 -0.81 -18.90
CA ARG A 145 1.64 -2.16 -19.48
C ARG A 145 0.43 -3.05 -19.14
N PRO A 146 0.15 -4.14 -19.87
CA PRO A 146 -0.75 -5.17 -19.36
C PRO A 146 -0.14 -5.81 -18.10
N ILE A 147 -1.02 -6.16 -17.16
CA ILE A 147 -0.73 -6.94 -15.96
C ILE A 147 -1.29 -8.33 -16.21
N LEU A 148 -0.43 -9.34 -16.25
CA LEU A 148 -0.76 -10.74 -16.52
C LEU A 148 0.22 -11.63 -15.74
N GLY A 149 -0.28 -12.59 -14.98
CA GLY A 149 0.55 -13.57 -14.26
C GLY A 149 1.43 -13.01 -13.15
N GLU A 150 1.20 -11.77 -12.67
CA GLU A 150 2.05 -11.16 -11.64
C GLU A 150 1.91 -11.81 -10.25
N TYR A 151 0.86 -12.61 -10.05
CA TYR A 151 0.74 -13.43 -8.84
C TYR A 151 1.95 -14.36 -8.66
N GLU A 152 2.49 -14.95 -9.73
CA GLU A 152 3.63 -15.87 -9.69
C GLU A 152 4.93 -15.24 -9.13
N LYS A 153 5.02 -13.90 -9.11
CA LYS A 153 6.23 -13.14 -8.79
C LYS A 153 6.10 -12.31 -7.51
N GLY A 154 4.89 -12.18 -6.98
CA GLY A 154 4.57 -11.31 -5.85
C GLY A 154 4.40 -12.06 -4.51
N PRO A 155 4.27 -11.33 -3.39
CA PRO A 155 4.08 -11.88 -2.04
C PRO A 155 2.71 -12.57 -1.83
N TRP A 156 1.95 -12.77 -2.92
CA TRP A 156 0.59 -13.30 -2.96
C TRP A 156 0.48 -14.63 -3.72
N GLY A 157 1.52 -15.08 -4.43
CA GLY A 157 1.41 -16.17 -5.42
C GLY A 157 0.94 -17.52 -4.87
N ASP A 158 1.35 -17.84 -3.64
CA ASP A 158 0.95 -19.04 -2.88
C ASP A 158 -0.54 -19.05 -2.52
N CYS A 159 -1.15 -17.88 -2.34
CA CYS A 159 -2.44 -17.77 -1.66
C CYS A 159 -3.52 -16.98 -2.39
N ILE A 160 -3.22 -16.26 -3.48
CA ILE A 160 -4.13 -15.22 -4.02
C ILE A 160 -5.51 -15.76 -4.40
N HIS A 161 -5.60 -17.05 -4.75
CA HIS A 161 -6.84 -17.76 -5.04
C HIS A 161 -7.81 -17.88 -3.84
N GLN A 162 -7.29 -17.77 -2.60
CA GLN A 162 -8.04 -17.86 -1.34
C GLN A 162 -8.68 -16.52 -0.93
N TYR A 163 -8.37 -15.44 -1.66
CA TYR A 163 -8.80 -14.08 -1.37
C TYR A 163 -9.83 -13.57 -2.40
N PRO A 164 -10.68 -12.57 -2.07
CA PRO A 164 -10.86 -12.03 -0.73
C PRO A 164 -11.49 -13.05 0.19
N ILE A 165 -11.06 -13.08 1.45
CA ILE A 165 -11.79 -13.82 2.47
C ILE A 165 -13.19 -13.21 2.60
N LEU A 166 -14.23 -14.04 2.47
CA LEU A 166 -15.57 -13.63 2.82
C LEU A 166 -15.59 -13.33 4.32
N ALA A 167 -15.97 -12.12 4.70
CA ALA A 167 -16.08 -11.78 6.11
C ALA A 167 -17.16 -12.67 6.74
N SER A 168 -16.77 -13.52 7.69
CA SER A 168 -17.70 -14.22 8.56
C SER A 168 -18.56 -13.17 9.26
N THR A 169 -19.88 -13.24 9.06
CA THR A 169 -20.84 -12.34 9.72
C THR A 169 -20.88 -12.66 11.20
N ALA A 170 -20.20 -11.83 11.99
CA ALA A 170 -20.16 -11.78 13.44
C ALA A 170 -20.04 -10.31 13.87
#